data_AF-A0A2A2V5P3-F1
#
_entry.id   AF-A0A2A2V5P3-F1
#
_cell.length_a   1.000
_cell.length_b   1.000
_cell.length_c   1.000
_cell.angle_alpha   90.00
_cell.angle_beta   90.00
_cell.angle_gamma   90.00
#
_symmetry.space_group_name_H-M   'P 1'
#
loop_
_entity.id
_entity.type
_entity.pdbx_description
1 polymer ?
#
loop_
_entity_poly.entity_id
_entity_poly.type
_entity_poly.pdbx_seq_one_letter_code
_entity_poly.pdbx_strand_id
1 'polypeptide(L)' 'MMTLQEYEELAAKYERLIEMLRDPHDRYQLEKLANSYRALANSASVLDRCARVLEALEQGRMK' A
#
# COMPACT_ATOMS: atom_id res chain seq x y z
N MET A 1 4.25 0.95 -12.45
CA MET A 1 3.44 0.49 -11.30
C MET A 1 3.89 1.30 -10.10
N MET A 2 2.97 1.77 -9.27
CA MET A 2 3.37 2.43 -8.03
C MET A 2 4.14 1.47 -7.12
N THR A 3 5.09 2.00 -6.37
CA THR A 3 5.89 1.31 -5.36
C THR A 3 5.10 1.18 -4.06
N LEU A 4 5.57 0.28 -3.18
CA LEU A 4 5.06 0.15 -1.81
C LEU A 4 5.03 1.51 -1.09
N GLN A 5 6.15 2.24 -1.15
CA GLN A 5 6.29 3.53 -0.48
C GLN A 5 5.29 4.56 -1.02
N GLU A 6 5.08 4.63 -2.34
CA GLU A 6 4.10 5.56 -2.92
C GLU A 6 2.67 5.24 -2.48
N TYR A 7 2.32 3.96 -2.26
CA TYR A 7 1.01 3.59 -1.71
C TYR A 7 0.86 4.00 -0.25
N GLU A 8 1.90 3.82 0.57
CA GLU A 8 1.91 4.24 1.98
C GLU A 8 1.82 5.76 2.11
N GLU A 9 2.54 6.50 1.28
CA GLU A 9 2.50 7.97 1.25
C GLU A 9 1.11 8.50 0.88
N LEU A 10 0.43 7.88 -0.10
CA LEU A 10 -0.93 8.24 -0.44
C LEU A 10 -1.91 7.95 0.69
N ALA A 11 -1.83 6.77 1.32
CA ALA A 11 -2.66 6.44 2.47
C ALA A 11 -2.51 7.48 3.59
N ALA A 12 -1.26 7.78 3.98
CA ALA A 12 -0.96 8.76 5.00
C ALA A 12 -1.43 10.18 4.62
N LYS A 13 -1.34 10.56 3.34
CA LYS A 13 -1.85 11.84 2.85
C LYS A 13 -3.36 11.94 3.05
N TYR A 14 -4.12 10.91 2.67
CA TYR A 14 -5.58 10.93 2.84
C TYR A 14 -6.00 10.92 4.31
N GLU A 15 -5.27 10.20 5.18
CA GLU A 15 -5.49 10.25 6.63
C GLU A 15 -5.36 11.66 7.20
N ARG A 16 -4.30 12.38 6.84
CA ARG A 16 -4.14 13.79 7.26
C ARG A 16 -5.25 14.69 6.72
N LEU A 17 -5.72 14.45 5.50
CA LEU A 17 -6.83 15.22 4.93
C LEU A 17 -8.16 14.96 5.66
N ILE A 18 -8.41 13.72 6.10
CA ILE A 18 -9.62 13.36 6.87
C ILE A 18 -9.69 14.17 8.18
N GLU A 19 -8.55 14.37 8.85
CA GLU A 19 -8.48 15.16 10.09
C GLU A 19 -8.89 16.63 9.90
N MET A 20 -8.74 17.16 8.70
CA MET A 20 -9.07 18.55 8.37
C MET A 20 -10.52 18.75 7.90
N LEU A 21 -11.22 17.67 7.55
CA LEU A 21 -12.58 17.74 7.00
C LEU A 21 -13.64 17.79 8.09
N ARG A 22 -14.64 18.65 7.88
CA ARG A 22 -15.82 18.76 8.76
C ARG A 22 -17.00 17.96 8.25
N ASP A 23 -17.10 17.79 6.93
CA ASP A 23 -18.21 17.07 6.30
C ASP A 23 -18.06 15.54 6.51
N PRO A 24 -19.04 14.86 7.13
CA PRO A 24 -18.96 13.43 7.38
C PRO A 24 -18.96 12.58 6.11
N HIS A 25 -19.61 13.03 5.03
CA HIS A 25 -19.64 12.30 3.77
C HIS A 25 -18.27 12.31 3.09
N ASP A 26 -17.64 13.49 3.00
CA ASP A 26 -16.30 13.63 2.41
C ASP A 26 -15.26 12.84 3.21
N ARG A 27 -15.35 12.87 4.55
CA ARG A 27 -14.51 12.05 5.43
C ARG A 27 -14.65 10.57 5.11
N TYR A 28 -15.87 10.06 4.99
CA TYR A 28 -16.10 8.66 4.65
C TYR A 28 -15.51 8.27 3.29
N GLN A 29 -15.63 9.13 2.27
CA GLN A 29 -15.03 8.88 0.96
C GLN A 29 -13.50 8.84 1.04
N LEU A 30 -12.88 9.78 1.76
CA LEU A 30 -11.43 9.78 1.95
C LEU A 30 -10.96 8.59 2.80
N GLU A 31 -11.72 8.15 3.79
CA GLU A 31 -11.42 6.96 4.58
C GLU A 31 -11.41 5.71 3.68
N LYS A 32 -12.35 5.59 2.75
CA LYS A 32 -12.35 4.52 1.75
C LYS A 32 -11.12 4.56 0.84
N LEU A 33 -10.71 5.75 0.41
CA LEU A 33 -9.49 5.93 -0.39
C LEU A 33 -8.24 5.55 0.39
N ALA A 34 -8.06 6.07 1.60
CA ALA A 34 -6.93 5.75 2.48
C ALA A 34 -6.83 4.22 2.70
N ASN A 35 -7.95 3.57 3.01
CA ASN A 35 -8.00 2.13 3.20
C ASN A 35 -7.66 1.35 1.93
N SER A 36 -8.09 1.82 0.75
CA SER A 36 -7.74 1.20 -0.53
C SER A 36 -6.24 1.27 -0.79
N TYR A 37 -5.61 2.41 -0.52
CA TYR A 37 -4.16 2.56 -0.66
C TYR A 37 -3.36 1.72 0.35
N ARG A 38 -3.83 1.60 1.59
CA ARG A 38 -3.24 0.65 2.56
C ARG A 38 -3.32 -0.80 2.08
N ALA A 39 -4.45 -1.20 1.51
CA ALA A 39 -4.60 -2.55 0.97
C ALA A 39 -3.66 -2.82 -0.22
N LEU A 40 -3.46 -1.80 -1.08
CA LEU A 40 -2.49 -1.87 -2.18
C LEU A 40 -1.05 -1.95 -1.67
N ALA A 41 -0.68 -1.16 -0.66
CA ALA A 41 0.62 -1.25 0.01
C ALA A 41 0.86 -2.66 0.56
N ASN A 42 -0.10 -3.23 1.29
CA ASN A 42 0.00 -4.59 1.80
C ASN A 42 0.19 -5.62 0.68
N SER A 43 -0.56 -5.49 -0.41
CA SER A 43 -0.44 -6.37 -1.58
C SER A 43 0.94 -6.26 -2.24
N ALA A 44 1.45 -5.04 -2.41
CA ALA A 44 2.79 -4.79 -2.95
C ALA A 44 3.89 -5.40 -2.06
N SER A 45 3.76 -5.27 -0.74
CA SER A 45 4.69 -5.86 0.24
C SER A 45 4.70 -7.39 0.17
N VAL A 46 3.53 -8.03 0.04
CA VAL A 46 3.44 -9.49 -0.14
C VAL A 46 4.09 -9.93 -1.46
N LEU A 47 3.82 -9.23 -2.56
CA LEU A 47 4.41 -9.54 -3.85
C LEU A 47 5.94 -9.40 -3.84
N ASP A 48 6.48 -8.35 -3.21
CA ASP A 48 7.93 -8.16 -3.04
C ASP A 48 8.55 -9.33 -2.25
N ARG A 49 7.92 -9.77 -1.17
CA ARG A 49 8.39 -10.94 -0.41
C ARG A 49 8.35 -12.23 -1.23
N CYS A 50 7.28 -12.46 -1.98
CA CYS A 50 7.17 -13.62 -2.87
C CYS A 50 8.27 -13.62 -3.93
N ALA A 51 8.54 -12.46 -4.55
CA ALA A 51 9.61 -12.32 -5.55
C ALA A 51 10.97 -12.70 -4.96
N ARG A 52 11.31 -12.20 -3.76
CA ARG A 52 12.58 -12.52 -3.09
C ARG A 52 12.72 -14.01 -2.75
N VAL A 53 11.62 -14.66 -2.33
CA VAL A 53 11.62 -16.10 -2.06
C VAL A 53 11.88 -16.88 -3.35
N LEU A 54 11.22 -16.51 -4.45
CA LEU A 54 11.43 -17.15 -5.76
C LEU A 54 12.87 -16.97 -6.24
N GLU A 55 13.42 -15.75 -6.17
CA GLU A 55 14.83 -15.47 -6.51
C GLU A 55 15.80 -16.33 -5.69
N ALA A 56 15.57 -16.46 -4.38
CA ALA A 56 16.41 -17.28 -3.51
C ALA A 56 16.35 -18.78 -3.88
N LEU A 57 15.15 -19.28 -4.22
CA LEU A 57 14.96 -20.66 -4.66
C LEU A 57 15.65 -20.92 -6.01
N GLU A 58 15.56 -19.99 -6.96
CA GLU A 58 16.24 -20.09 -8.25
C GLU A 58 17.76 -20.09 -8.10
N GLN A 59 18.30 -19.19 -7.27
CA GLN A 59 19.74 -19.17 -6.96
C GLN A 59 20.22 -20.45 -6.27
N GLY A 60 19.40 -21.03 -5.40
CA GLY A 60 19.69 -22.31 -4.75
C GLY A 60 19.70 -23.50 -5.72
N ARG A 61 18.88 -23.45 -6.80
CA ARG A 61 18.83 -24.50 -7.84
C ARG A 61 19.99 -24.44 -8.83
N MET A 62 20.61 -23.27 -8.98
CA MET A 62 21.74 -23.07 -9.90
C MET A 62 23.11 -23.37 -9.27
N LYS A 63 23.15 -23.67 -7.97
CA LYS A 63 24.34 -24.10 -7.23
C LYS A 63 24.38 -25.62 -7.09
#